data_AF-A0A8H7GGR9-F1
#
_entry.id   AF-A0A8H7GGR9-F1
#
_cell.length_a   1.000
_cell.length_b   1.000
_cell.length_c   1.000
_cell.angle_alpha   90.00
_cell.angle_beta   90.00
_cell.angle_gamma   90.00
#
_symmetry.space_group_name_H-M   'P 1'
#
loop_
_entity.id
_entity.type
_entity.pdbx_description
1 polymer ?
#
loop_
_entity_poly.entity_id
_entity_poly.type
_entity_poly.pdbx_seq_one_letter_code
_entity_poly.pdbx_strand_id
1 'polypeptide(L)'
;MALAKEYAAPGFQTNVRKLRVTPEIAARLRRGEHVSPEEIAAASREAERNEETPAPRQPVVEKNIETSPPVNEWLPENLTGGAKKRSKGKRK
;
A
#
# COMPACT_ATOMS: atom_id res chain seq x y z
N MET A 1 -1.83 -1.30 23.26
CA MET A 1 -2.55 -1.09 21.99
C MET A 1 -1.70 -1.70 20.88
N ALA A 2 -2.15 -2.82 20.29
CA ALA A 2 -1.41 -3.50 19.22
C ALA A 2 -1.86 -2.94 17.87
N LEU A 3 -0.95 -2.23 17.19
CA LEU A 3 -1.16 -1.71 15.84
C LEU A 3 -1.19 -2.90 14.87
N ALA A 4 -2.34 -3.18 14.26
CA ALA A 4 -2.47 -4.24 13.26
C ALA A 4 -1.61 -3.88 12.04
N LYS A 5 -0.44 -4.50 11.94
CA LYS A 5 0.43 -4.40 10.77
C LYS A 5 -0.19 -5.29 9.71
N GLU A 6 -0.80 -4.71 8.68
CA GLU A 6 -1.39 -5.46 7.55
C GLU A 6 -0.32 -6.39 6.97
N TYR A 7 -0.46 -7.68 7.26
CA TYR A 7 0.52 -8.69 6.91
C TYR A 7 0.37 -9.00 5.42
N ALA A 8 1.34 -8.54 4.63
CA ALA A 8 1.75 -9.30 3.45
C ALA A 8 1.78 -10.79 3.84
N ALA A 9 1.12 -11.64 3.07
CA ALA A 9 0.94 -13.05 3.41
C ALA A 9 2.27 -13.64 3.93
N PRO A 10 2.33 -14.20 5.14
CA PRO A 10 3.57 -14.70 5.71
C PRO A 10 4.22 -15.69 4.75
N GLY A 11 5.38 -15.33 4.18
CA GLY A 11 6.08 -16.13 3.17
C GLY A 11 5.92 -15.69 1.71
N PHE A 12 5.10 -14.66 1.40
CA PHE A 12 5.03 -14.09 0.06
C PHE A 12 6.08 -13.00 -0.11
N GLN A 13 7.27 -13.41 -0.55
CA GLN A 13 8.37 -12.50 -0.86
C GLN A 13 8.05 -11.76 -2.16
N THR A 14 7.51 -10.54 -2.05
CA THR A 14 7.40 -9.63 -3.19
C THR A 14 8.75 -8.95 -3.37
N ASN A 15 9.50 -9.31 -4.42
CA ASN A 15 10.79 -8.67 -4.74
C ASN A 15 10.60 -7.25 -5.31
N VAL A 16 9.70 -6.46 -4.71
CA VAL A 16 9.36 -5.10 -5.16
C VAL A 16 9.98 -4.06 -4.23
N ARG A 17 10.57 -3.02 -4.83
CA ARG A 17 11.16 -1.89 -4.10
C ARG A 17 10.21 -0.70 -4.14
N LYS A 18 10.14 0.05 -3.03
CA LYS A 18 9.43 1.33 -2.99
C LYS A 18 10.32 2.41 -3.60
N LEU A 19 9.90 2.98 -4.71
CA LEU A 19 10.58 4.11 -5.35
C LEU A 19 9.91 5.42 -4.92
N ARG A 20 10.72 6.44 -4.64
CA ARG A 20 10.25 7.81 -4.43
C ARG A 20 10.11 8.49 -5.77
N VAL A 21 9.01 9.21 -5.95
CA VAL A 21 8.66 9.89 -7.19
C VAL A 21 8.65 11.40 -6.92
N THR A 22 9.07 12.21 -7.90
CA THR A 22 9.04 13.68 -7.78
C THR A 22 7.62 14.20 -7.56
N PRO A 23 7.46 15.35 -6.86
CA PRO A 23 6.15 15.92 -6.59
C PRO A 23 5.36 16.27 -7.86
N GLU A 24 6.06 16.64 -8.94
CA GLU A 24 5.43 16.93 -10.24
C GLU A 24 4.83 15.68 -10.88
N ILE A 25 5.61 14.59 -10.98
CA ILE A 25 5.12 13.31 -11.51
C ILE A 25 4.00 12.77 -10.63
N ALA A 26 4.12 12.89 -9.31
CA ALA A 26 3.06 12.50 -8.38
C ALA A 26 1.76 13.30 -8.56
N ALA A 27 1.84 14.56 -8.99
CA ALA A 27 0.67 15.37 -9.32
C ALA A 27 0.02 14.91 -10.64
N ARG A 28 0.83 14.62 -11.67
CA ARG A 28 0.35 14.11 -12.97
C ARG A 28 -0.33 12.75 -12.82
N LEU A 29 0.26 11.84 -12.05
CA LEU A 29 -0.35 10.55 -11.72
C LEU A 29 -1.70 10.70 -10.98
N ARG A 30 -1.79 11.63 -10.02
CA ARG A 30 -3.05 11.91 -9.32
C ARG A 30 -4.12 12.52 -10.21
N ARG A 31 -3.73 13.26 -11.25
CA ARG A 31 -4.64 13.82 -12.26
C ARG A 31 -5.15 12.76 -13.24
N GLY A 32 -4.52 11.58 -13.27
CA GLY A 32 -4.83 10.53 -14.24
C GLY A 32 -4.17 10.76 -15.61
N GLU A 33 -3.10 11.56 -15.66
CA GLU A 33 -2.29 11.72 -16.87
C GLU A 33 -1.39 10.50 -17.08
N HIS A 34 -1.21 10.08 -18.33
CA HIS A 34 -0.39 8.93 -18.67
C HIS A 34 1.10 9.30 -18.61
N VAL A 35 1.78 8.88 -17.55
CA VAL A 35 3.23 9.04 -17.38
C VAL A 35 3.92 7.73 -17.73
N SER A 36 4.95 7.79 -18.58
CA SER A 36 5.70 6.61 -18.97
C SER A 36 6.65 6.12 -17.86
N PRO A 37 7.01 4.82 -17.84
CA PRO A 37 7.96 4.29 -16.86
C PRO A 37 9.34 4.95 -16.91
N GLU A 38 9.79 5.36 -18.11
CA GLU A 38 11.08 6.02 -18.32
C GLU A 38 11.12 7.41 -17.67
N GLU A 39 10.04 8.18 -17.79
CA GLU A 39 9.91 9.48 -17.12
C GLU A 39 9.94 9.35 -15.59
N ILE A 40 9.26 8.34 -15.04
CA ILE A 40 9.27 8.07 -13.60
C ILE A 40 10.68 7.74 -13.13
N ALA A 41 11.40 6.89 -13.88
CA ALA A 41 12.76 6.50 -13.54
C ALA A 41 13.74 7.68 -13.61
N ALA A 42 13.64 8.52 -14.66
CA ALA A 42 14.45 9.72 -14.82
C ALA A 42 14.20 10.70 -13.67
N ALA A 43 12.93 10.99 -13.37
CA ALA A 43 12.54 11.87 -12.29
C ALA A 43 12.97 11.34 -10.91
N SER A 44 12.85 10.03 -10.67
CA SER A 44 13.29 9.40 -9.41
C SER A 44 14.80 9.52 -9.22
N ARG A 45 15.57 9.33 -10.29
CA ARG A 45 17.03 9.47 -10.28
C ARG A 45 17.47 10.92 -10.06
N GLU A 46 16.74 11.87 -10.63
CA GLU A 46 16.98 13.29 -10.42
C GLU A 46 16.65 13.71 -8.97
N ALA A 47 15.57 13.19 -8.40
CA ALA A 47 15.23 13.41 -7.00
C ALA A 47 16.32 12.87 -6.05
N GLU A 48 16.81 11.65 -6.29
CA GLU A 48 17.89 11.06 -5.50
C GLU A 48 19.17 11.90 -5.54
N ARG A 49 19.47 12.52 -6.68
CA ARG A 49 20.62 13.42 -6.84
C ARG A 49 20.43 14.78 -6.17
N ASN A 50 19.21 15.32 -6.14
CA ASN A 50 18.91 16.64 -5.58
C ASN A 50 18.56 16.62 -4.08
N GLU A 51 18.32 15.43 -3.49
CA GLU A 51 18.01 15.24 -2.07
C GLU A 51 19.18 15.56 -1.11
N GLU A 52 20.32 16.05 -1.62
CA GLU A 52 21.44 16.56 -0.81
C GLU A 52 21.11 17.87 -0.05
N THR A 53 19.92 18.46 -0.30
CA THR A 53 19.33 19.48 0.58
C THR A 53 18.11 18.91 1.31
N PRO A 54 18.13 18.81 2.66
CA PRO A 54 17.02 18.23 3.39
C PRO A 54 15.81 19.17 3.34
N ALA A 55 14.80 18.82 2.56
CA ALA A 55 13.50 19.45 2.66
C ALA A 55 12.95 19.26 4.10
N PRO A 56 12.32 20.28 4.70
CA PRO A 56 11.78 20.18 6.05
C PRO A 56 10.78 19.03 6.10
N ARG A 57 10.97 18.11 7.05
CA ARG A 57 10.04 17.03 7.35
C ARG A 57 8.68 17.68 7.62
N GLN A 58 7.74 17.58 6.68
CA GLN A 58 6.39 18.06 6.93
C GLN A 58 5.84 17.27 8.11
N PRO A 59 5.20 17.94 9.09
CA PRO A 59 4.56 17.23 10.19
C PRO A 59 3.51 16.31 9.58
N VAL A 60 3.58 15.04 9.95
CA VAL A 60 2.59 14.04 9.55
C VAL A 60 1.27 14.50 10.16
N VAL A 61 0.41 15.13 9.37
CA VAL A 61 -0.96 15.44 9.78
C VAL A 61 -1.67 14.09 9.86
N GLU A 62 -1.80 13.56 11.07
CA GLU A 62 -2.60 12.38 11.38
C GLU A 62 -4.05 12.71 11.02
N LYS A 63 -4.44 12.40 9.78
CA LYS A 63 -5.85 12.31 9.43
C LYS A 63 -6.43 11.18 10.28
N ASN A 64 -7.29 11.55 11.22
CA ASN A 64 -8.13 10.62 11.97
C ASN A 64 -9.08 9.93 10.97
N ILE A 65 -8.65 8.78 10.45
CA ILE A 65 -9.45 7.94 9.56
C ILE A 65 -10.35 7.11 10.48
N GLU A 66 -11.62 7.49 10.57
CA GLU A 66 -12.67 6.64 11.16
C GLU A 66 -12.65 5.29 10.44
N THR A 67 -12.20 4.27 11.15
CA THR A 67 -12.02 2.91 10.64
C THR A 67 -13.36 2.18 10.63
N SER A 68 -14.21 2.46 9.64
CA SER A 68 -15.22 1.47 9.22
C SER A 68 -14.48 0.28 8.60
N PRO A 69 -14.81 -0.98 8.95
CA PRO A 69 -14.16 -2.13 8.32
C PRO A 69 -14.38 -2.06 6.80
N PRO A 70 -13.35 -2.27 5.98
CA PRO A 70 -13.49 -2.24 4.53
C PRO A 70 -14.45 -3.37 4.12
N VAL A 71 -15.65 -3.00 3.72
CA VAL A 71 -16.56 -3.91 3.01
C VAL A 71 -15.88 -4.18 1.68
N ASN A 72 -15.25 -5.35 1.56
CA ASN A 72 -14.54 -5.72 0.36
C ASN A 72 -15.58 -6.03 -0.74
N GLU A 73 -15.91 -5.02 -1.55
CA GLU A 73 -16.90 -5.09 -2.63
C GLU A 73 -16.57 -6.15 -3.70
N TRP A 74 -15.33 -6.62 -3.73
CA TRP A 74 -14.86 -7.67 -4.64
C TRP A 74 -15.13 -9.08 -4.12
N LEU A 75 -15.41 -9.24 -2.82
CA LEU A 75 -15.64 -10.54 -2.22
C LEU A 75 -17.15 -10.82 -2.14
N PRO A 76 -17.66 -11.89 -2.77
CA PRO A 76 -19.08 -12.20 -2.72
C PRO A 76 -19.52 -12.48 -1.26
N GLU A 77 -20.68 -11.96 -0.87
CA GLU A 77 -21.19 -11.97 0.51
C GLU A 77 -21.25 -13.37 1.14
N ASN A 78 -21.43 -14.39 0.31
CA ASN A 78 -21.44 -15.80 0.68
C ASN A 78 -20.09 -16.35 1.18
N LEU A 79 -18.99 -15.59 1.11
CA LEU A 79 -17.68 -15.94 1.67
C LEU A 79 -17.29 -15.13 2.91
N THR A 80 -17.90 -13.97 3.13
CA THR A 80 -17.62 -13.09 4.29
C THR A 80 -18.32 -13.55 5.58
N GLY A 81 -19.33 -14.41 5.49
CA GLY A 81 -20.08 -14.95 6.62
C GLY A 81 -19.66 -16.36 7.03
N GLY A 82 -18.68 -16.48 7.92
CA GLY A 82 -18.52 -17.66 8.77
C GLY A 82 -17.69 -18.81 8.19
N ALA A 83 -16.43 -18.88 8.64
CA ALA A 83 -15.62 -20.09 8.57
C ALA A 83 -16.32 -21.22 9.36
N LYS A 84 -17.08 -22.08 8.67
CA LYS A 84 -17.55 -23.35 9.24
C LYS A 84 -16.33 -24.20 9.60
N LYS A 85 -15.99 -24.23 10.89
CA LYS A 85 -14.99 -25.12 11.48
C LYS A 85 -15.33 -26.55 11.08
N ARG A 86 -14.57 -27.13 10.14
CA ARG A 86 -14.63 -28.56 9.83
C ARG A 86 -14.09 -29.30 11.04
N SER A 87 -14.97 -29.95 11.79
CA SER A 87 -14.61 -30.81 12.91
C SER A 87 -13.65 -31.90 12.44
N LYS A 88 -12.44 -31.90 12.99
CA LYS A 88 -11.41 -32.90 12.70
C LYS A 88 -11.91 -34.27 13.15
N GLY A 89 -12.24 -35.14 12.19
CA GLY A 89 -12.67 -36.50 12.45
C GLY A 89 -11.59 -37.29 13.19
N LYS A 90 -11.98 -37.87 14.33
CA LYS A 90 -11.14 -38.74 15.16
C LYS A 90 -11.04 -40.09 14.43
N ARG A 91 -9.88 -40.44 13.88
CA ARG A 91 -9.63 -41.78 13.32
C ARG A 91 -9.50 -42.76 14.49
N LYS A 92 -10.24 -43.86 14.40
CA LYS A 92 -10.20 -45.04 15.28
C LYS A 92 -9.04 -45.94 14.85
#